data_AF-A0A1F8M5G4-F1
#
_entry.id   AF-A0A1F8M5G4-F1
#
_cell.length_a   1.000
_cell.length_b   1.000
_cell.length_c   1.000
_cell.angle_alpha   90.00
_cell.angle_beta   90.00
_cell.angle_gamma   90.00
#
_symmetry.space_group_name_H-M   'P 1'
#
loop_
_entity.id
_entity.type
_entity.pdbx_description
1 polymer ?
#
loop_
_entity_poly.entity_id
_entity_poly.type
_entity_poly.pdbx_seq_one_letter_code
_entity_poly.pdbx_strand_id
1 'polypeptide(L)' 'MMEARLGVTTCDKCQKPMTKGQPVLILTEGDIARSDDALTFDGSCVRYACHRDCWDGVAEIK' A
#
# COMPACT_ATOMS: atom_id res chain seq x y z
N MET A 1 -7.26 0.95 13.57
CA MET A 1 -7.03 0.06 12.41
C MET A 1 -7.73 0.69 11.23
N MET A 2 -6.99 1.09 10.20
CA MET A 2 -7.56 1.73 9.01
C MET A 2 -7.89 0.63 8.02
N GLU A 3 -9.15 0.47 7.65
CA GLU A 3 -9.58 -0.50 6.64
C GLU A 3 -9.57 0.19 5.28
N ALA A 4 -8.69 -0.26 4.38
CA ALA A 4 -8.66 0.20 2.99
C ALA A 4 -9.32 -0.86 2.10
N ARG A 5 -10.26 -0.44 1.25
CA ARG A 5 -10.84 -1.31 0.23
C ARG A 5 -9.99 -1.22 -1.03
N LEU A 6 -9.30 -2.32 -1.34
CA LEU A 6 -8.56 -2.43 -2.60
C LEU A 6 -9.55 -2.66 -3.74
N GLY A 7 -9.45 -1.87 -4.81
CA GLY A 7 -10.19 -2.11 -6.06
C GLY A 7 -9.62 -3.27 -6.89
N VAL A 8 -8.61 -3.98 -6.37
CA VAL A 8 -7.87 -5.04 -7.03
C VAL A 8 -7.80 -6.29 -6.15
N THR A 9 -7.79 -7.47 -6.78
CA THR A 9 -7.73 -8.78 -6.09
C THR A 9 -6.47 -9.57 -6.44
N THR A 10 -5.63 -9.06 -7.34
CA THR A 10 -4.39 -9.70 -7.82
C THR A 10 -3.20 -8.81 -7.56
N CYS A 11 -2.04 -9.40 -7.30
CA CYS A 11 -0.77 -8.70 -7.15
C CYS A 11 -0.35 -8.08 -8.48
N ASP A 12 -0.08 -6.78 -8.50
CA ASP A 12 0.30 -6.05 -9.72
C ASP A 12 1.60 -6.56 -10.34
N LYS A 13 2.52 -7.12 -9.55
CA LYS A 13 3.79 -7.65 -10.08
C LYS A 13 3.68 -9.06 -10.65
N CYS A 14 3.21 -10.01 -9.85
CA CYS A 14 3.21 -11.43 -10.23
C CYS A 14 1.88 -11.93 -10.79
N GLN A 15 0.85 -11.07 -10.80
CA GLN A 15 -0.50 -11.34 -11.30
C GLN A 15 -1.23 -12.49 -10.59
N LYS A 16 -0.70 -12.99 -9.47
CA LYS A 16 -1.35 -14.04 -8.67
C LYS A 16 -2.38 -13.42 -7.71
N PRO A 17 -3.45 -14.16 -7.34
CA PRO A 17 -4.45 -13.69 -6.38
C PRO A 17 -3.84 -13.32 -5.03
N MET A 18 -4.39 -12.29 -4.40
CA MET A 18 -4.13 -11.94 -3.00
C MET A 18 -5.25 -12.53 -2.13
N THR A 19 -4.89 -13.24 -1.07
CA THR A 19 -5.85 -13.94 -0.20
C THR A 19 -5.81 -13.42 1.23
N LYS A 20 -6.89 -13.70 1.98
CA LYS A 20 -7.05 -13.23 3.36
C LYS A 20 -5.87 -13.66 4.24
N GLY A 21 -5.34 -12.71 5.00
CA GLY A 21 -4.25 -12.95 5.95
C GLY A 21 -2.85 -12.89 5.33
N GLN A 22 -2.72 -12.70 4.02
CA GLN A 22 -1.42 -12.49 3.39
C GLN A 22 -0.92 -11.06 3.64
N PRO A 23 0.38 -10.87 3.94
CA PRO A 23 0.98 -9.54 4.00
C PRO A 23 1.10 -8.95 2.59
N VAL A 24 0.56 -7.76 2.42
CA VAL A 24 0.62 -6.99 1.16
C VAL A 24 1.23 -5.61 1.41
N LEU A 25 1.84 -5.07 0.38
CA LEU A 25 2.28 -3.68 0.31
C LEU A 25 1.39 -2.96 -0.70
N ILE A 26 0.94 -1.76 -0.33
CA ILE A 26 0.10 -0.92 -1.18
C ILE A 26 0.79 0.43 -1.38
N LEU A 27 0.74 0.96 -2.60
CA LEU A 27 1.06 2.36 -2.86
C LEU A 27 -0.26 3.09 -3.11
N THR A 28 -0.43 4.18 -2.38
CA THR A 28 -1.60 5.05 -2.48
C THR A 28 -1.14 6.43 -2.90
N GLU A 29 -1.94 7.07 -3.74
CA GLU A 29 -1.85 8.50 -3.99
C GLU A 29 -2.66 9.24 -2.93
N GLY A 30 -2.29 10.49 -2.64
CA GLY A 30 -2.93 11.30 -1.63
C GLY A 30 -2.13 12.55 -1.33
N ASP A 31 -2.66 13.38 -0.46
CA ASP A 31 -2.09 14.67 -0.10
C ASP A 31 -1.56 14.65 1.34
N ILE A 32 -0.55 15.46 1.60
CA ILE A 32 -0.11 15.75 2.97
C ILE A 32 -1.15 16.69 3.57
N ALA A 33 -2.00 16.16 4.44
CA ALA A 33 -3.03 16.93 5.12
C ALA A 33 -2.45 17.83 6.22
N ARG A 34 -1.36 17.38 6.88
CA ARG A 34 -0.63 18.14 7.92
C ARG A 34 0.84 17.74 7.94
N SER A 35 1.70 18.69 8.29
CA SER A 35 3.16 18.51 8.34
C SER A 35 3.76 19.20 9.56
N ASP A 36 3.34 18.78 10.76
CA ASP A 36 3.90 19.24 12.02
C ASP A 36 5.09 18.35 12.44
N ASP A 37 5.06 17.76 13.64
CA ASP A 37 6.05 16.79 14.08
C ASP A 37 5.96 15.46 13.30
N ALA A 38 4.82 15.20 12.64
CA ALA A 38 4.63 14.07 11.75
C ALA A 38 3.80 14.45 10.51
N LEU A 39 4.00 13.72 9.42
CA LEU A 39 3.15 13.86 8.24
C LEU A 39 1.83 13.12 8.47
N THR A 40 0.72 13.84 8.35
CA THR A 40 -0.60 13.23 8.18
C THR A 40 -0.88 13.13 6.69
N PHE A 41 -1.20 11.93 6.22
CA PHE A 41 -1.47 11.65 4.82
C PHE A 41 -2.96 11.33 4.63
N ASP A 42 -3.60 12.03 3.69
CA ASP A 42 -4.96 11.75 3.24
C ASP A 42 -4.93 10.99 1.92
N GLY A 43 -5.12 9.67 1.99
CA GLY A 43 -5.05 8.79 0.83
C GLY A 43 -6.32 8.86 -0.01
N SER A 44 -6.17 9.17 -1.30
CA SER A 44 -7.29 9.25 -2.24
C SER A 44 -7.59 7.91 -2.89
N CYS A 45 -6.57 7.24 -3.44
CA CYS A 45 -6.72 6.03 -4.24
C CYS A 45 -5.49 5.11 -4.13
N VAL A 46 -5.75 3.81 -4.00
CA VAL A 46 -4.69 2.78 -4.15
C VAL A 46 -4.31 2.67 -5.62
N ARG A 47 -3.04 2.92 -5.92
CA ARG A 47 -2.46 2.84 -7.27
C ARG A 47 -1.80 1.49 -7.55
N TYR A 48 -1.37 0.80 -6.51
CA TYR A 48 -0.62 -0.45 -6.62
C TYR A 48 -0.81 -1.30 -5.37
N ALA A 49 -0.97 -2.61 -5.54
CA ALA A 49 -1.04 -3.62 -4.49
C ALA A 49 -0.19 -4.83 -4.87
N CYS A 50 0.69 -5.25 -3.97
CA CYS A 50 1.68 -6.29 -4.25
C CYS A 50 1.87 -7.19 -3.03
N HIS A 51 2.16 -8.48 -3.26
CA HIS A 51 2.62 -9.34 -2.18
C HIS A 51 3.89 -8.75 -1.57
N ARG A 52 4.04 -8.83 -0.24
CA ARG A 52 5.23 -8.31 0.43
C ARG A 52 6.54 -8.83 -0.18
N ASP A 53 6.56 -10.12 -0.52
CA ASP A 53 7.75 -10.79 -1.08
C ASP A 53 8.01 -10.44 -2.56
N CYS A 54 7.02 -9.84 -3.23
CA CYS A 54 7.17 -9.38 -4.61
C CYS A 54 7.76 -7.96 -4.69
N TRP A 55 7.76 -7.19 -3.61
CA TRP A 55 8.23 -5.81 -3.62
C TRP A 55 9.76 -5.72 -3.80
N ASP A 56 10.20 -5.02 -4.84
CA ASP A 56 11.64 -4.78 -5.12
C ASP A 56 12.15 -3.45 -4.53
N GLY A 57 11.29 -2.64 -3.92
CA GLY A 57 11.71 -1.36 -3.38
C GLY A 57 12.50 -1.52 -2.10
N VAL A 58 13.32 -0.52 -1.80
CA VAL A 58 14.03 -0.42 -0.52
C VAL A 58 13.01 -0.33 0.62
N ALA A 59 13.10 -1.25 1.58
CA ALA A 59 12.43 -1.09 2.86
C ALA A 59 12.98 0.20 3.52
N GLU A 60 12.11 0.96 4.21
CA GLU A 60 12.59 2.09 5.00
C GLU A 60 13.73 1.65 5.91
N ILE A 61 14.87 2.31 5.79
CA ILE A 61 16.00 2.14 6.70
C ILE A 61 15.54 2.78 8.01
N LYS A 62 15.30 1.93 9.03
CA LYS A 62 15.02 2.37 10.39
C LYS A 62 16.25 2.99 11.04
#